data_AF-X0VAJ6-F1
#
_entry.id   AF-X0VAJ6-F1
#
_cell.length_a   1.000
_cell.length_b   1.000
_cell.length_c   1.000
_cell.angle_alpha   90.00
_cell.angle_beta   90.00
_cell.angle_gamma   90.00
#
_symmetry.space_group_name_H-M   'P 1'
#
loop_
_entity.id
_entity.type
_entity.pdbx_description
1 polymer ?
#
loop_
_entity_poly.entity_id
_entity_poly.type
_entity_poly.pdbx_seq_one_letter_code
_entity_poly.pdbx_strand_id
1 'polypeptide(L)'
;SPVLIEGRLKLDTWETDGQKRSKLKVIGERMQMLGRASGSGGGSPGGKPPSHDASEYSQPAGDEQVPPTGGSPDGPPGDDIPF
;
A
#
# COMPACT_ATOMS: atom_id res chain seq x y z
N SER A 1 -1.33 16.53 -3.79
CA SER A 1 -1.49 15.06 -3.83
C SER A 1 -0.24 14.44 -4.41
N PRO A 2 0.37 13.45 -3.74
CA PRO A 2 1.52 12.73 -4.27
C PRO A 2 1.14 11.87 -5.48
N VAL A 3 2.09 11.64 -6.39
CA VAL A 3 1.90 10.87 -7.63
C VAL A 3 3.07 9.90 -7.84
N LEU A 4 2.76 8.70 -8.32
CA LEU A 4 3.72 7.72 -8.83
C LEU A 4 3.71 7.80 -10.36
N ILE A 5 4.89 7.90 -10.97
CA ILE A 5 5.07 7.89 -12.43
C ILE A 5 6.00 6.72 -12.77
N GLU A 6 5.51 5.81 -13.62
CA GLU A 6 6.28 4.71 -14.21
C GLU A 6 6.57 5.06 -15.67
N GLY A 7 7.78 4.73 -16.13
CA GLY A 7 8.18 5.02 -17.49
C GLY A 7 9.67 4.81 -17.74
N ARG A 8 10.20 5.48 -18.75
CA ARG A 8 11.61 5.35 -19.18
C ARG A 8 12.36 6.66 -19.05
N LEU A 9 13.65 6.57 -18.73
CA LEU A 9 14.55 7.71 -18.78
C LEU A 9 14.93 8.05 -20.22
N LYS A 10 15.01 9.35 -20.50
CA LYS A 10 15.52 9.88 -21.77
C LYS A 10 16.46 11.04 -21.49
N LEU A 11 17.64 11.00 -22.10
CA LEU A 11 18.57 12.12 -22.15
C LEU A 11 18.38 12.83 -23.49
N ASP A 12 17.88 14.06 -23.47
CA ASP A 12 17.90 14.93 -24.63
C ASP A 12 19.20 15.75 -24.61
N THR A 13 19.88 15.81 -25.76
CA THR A 13 21.08 16.63 -25.95
C THR A 13 20.87 17.52 -27.16
N TRP A 14 21.19 18.80 -27.02
CA TRP A 14 21.05 19.79 -28.11
C TRP A 14 22.09 20.90 -27.97
N GLU A 15 22.17 21.78 -28.96
CA GLU A 15 23.07 22.94 -28.97
C GLU A 15 22.26 24.24 -29.01
N THR A 16 22.71 25.26 -28.30
CA THR A 16 22.12 26.61 -28.31
C THR A 16 23.24 27.62 -28.07
N ASP A 17 23.34 28.64 -28.93
CA ASP A 17 24.42 29.66 -28.88
C ASP A 17 25.84 29.07 -28.88
N GLY A 18 26.06 28.00 -29.65
CA GLY A 18 27.35 27.29 -29.71
C GLY A 18 27.67 26.46 -28.46
N GLN A 19 26.75 26.38 -27.49
CA GLN A 19 26.93 25.62 -26.25
C GLN A 19 26.09 24.34 -26.26
N LYS A 20 26.73 23.21 -25.97
CA LYS A 20 26.04 21.94 -25.76
C LYS A 20 25.25 21.96 -24.45
N ARG A 21 24.01 21.49 -24.50
CA ARG A 21 23.08 21.39 -23.37
C ARG A 21 22.53 19.96 -23.30
N SER A 22 22.19 19.53 -22.09
CA SER A 22 21.59 18.22 -21.85
C SER A 22 20.43 18.30 -20.84
N LYS A 23 19.44 17.42 -20.98
CA LYS A 23 18.31 17.28 -20.06
C LYS A 23 17.92 15.82 -19.91
N LEU A 24 18.07 15.31 -18.70
CA LEU A 24 17.51 14.02 -18.31
C LEU A 24 16.03 14.20 -17.93
N LYS A 25 15.15 13.39 -18.51
CA LYS A 25 13.71 13.41 -18.25
C LYS A 25 13.13 12.00 -18.17
N VAL A 26 11.99 11.87 -17.51
CA VAL A 26 11.17 10.65 -17.52
C VAL A 26 10.10 10.81 -18.60
N ILE A 27 10.02 9.86 -19.52
CA ILE A 27 8.87 9.69 -20.40
C ILE A 27 7.86 8.83 -19.65
N GLY A 28 6.75 9.44 -19.21
CA GLY A 28 5.71 8.74 -18.46
C GLY A 28 4.93 7.77 -19.35
N GLU A 29 4.77 6.55 -18.86
CA GLU A 29 3.94 5.51 -19.48
C GLU A 29 2.68 5.27 -18.64
N ARG A 30 2.81 5.31 -17.31
CA ARG A 30 1.70 5.18 -16.37
C ARG A 30 1.83 6.18 -15.22
N MET A 31 0.68 6.66 -14.73
CA MET A 31 0.56 7.59 -13.61
C MET A 31 -0.49 7.09 -12.61
N GLN A 32 -0.19 7.20 -11.32
CA GLN A 32 -1.13 6.90 -10.24
C GLN A 32 -1.08 7.99 -9.16
N MET A 33 -2.25 8.46 -8.71
CA MET A 33 -2.34 9.35 -7.54
C MET A 33 -2.17 8.52 -6.26
N LEU A 34 -1.29 8.94 -5.35
CA LEU A 34 -1.00 8.24 -4.10
C LEU A 34 -1.73 8.84 -2.88
N GLY A 35 -2.50 9.92 -3.07
CA GLY A 35 -3.34 10.48 -2.01
C GLY A 35 -4.64 9.71 -1.84
N ARG A 36 -5.23 9.76 -0.63
CA ARG A 36 -6.61 9.28 -0.41
C ARG A 36 -7.52 9.98 -1.41
N ALA A 37 -8.21 9.22 -2.24
CA ALA A 37 -9.26 9.76 -3.10
C ALA A 37 -10.28 10.45 -2.18
N SER A 38 -10.19 11.78 -2.09
CA SER A 38 -11.16 12.56 -1.34
C SER A 38 -12.43 12.57 -2.18
N GLY A 39 -13.33 11.62 -1.89
CA GLY A 39 -14.71 11.64 -2.34
C GLY A 39 -14.93 11.49 -3.84
N SER A 40 -14.89 10.25 -4.33
CA SER A 40 -15.79 9.80 -5.39
C SER A 40 -15.96 8.29 -5.15
N GLY A 41 -16.95 7.82 -4.40
CA GLY A 41 -18.35 8.26 -4.54
C GLY A 41 -18.95 7.79 -5.87
N GLY A 42 -18.35 6.79 -6.53
CA GLY A 42 -19.01 6.03 -7.58
C GLY A 42 -20.10 5.16 -6.95
N GLY A 43 -21.31 5.71 -6.86
CA GLY A 43 -22.49 4.99 -6.39
C GLY A 43 -22.73 3.74 -7.23
N SER A 44 -22.75 2.57 -6.59
CA SER A 44 -23.61 1.49 -7.04
C SER A 44 -25.03 1.78 -6.56
N PRO A 45 -26.02 1.94 -7.45
CA PRO A 45 -27.41 1.82 -7.05
C PRO A 45 -27.74 0.34 -6.95
N GLY A 46 -28.20 -0.11 -5.78
CA GLY A 46 -28.98 -1.33 -5.67
C GLY A 46 -28.24 -2.53 -5.12
N GLY A 47 -28.45 -2.76 -3.83
CA GLY A 47 -28.20 -4.03 -3.17
C GLY A 47 -28.72 -3.95 -1.76
N LYS A 48 -30.03 -4.20 -1.58
CA LYS A 48 -30.66 -4.32 -0.25
C LYS A 48 -29.83 -5.27 0.62
N PRO A 49 -29.57 -4.96 1.91
CA PRO A 49 -29.05 -5.97 2.81
C PRO A 49 -30.10 -7.06 2.94
N PRO A 50 -29.79 -8.35 2.70
CA PRO A 50 -30.65 -9.41 3.19
C PRO A 50 -30.63 -9.31 4.72
N SER A 51 -31.78 -8.93 5.27
CA SER A 51 -32.15 -9.35 6.63
C SER A 51 -32.39 -10.86 6.62
N HIS A 52 -32.51 -11.45 7.81
CA HIS A 52 -32.82 -12.87 8.09
C HIS A 52 -31.66 -13.82 7.72
N ASP A 53 -30.98 -14.48 8.66
CA ASP A 53 -31.60 -15.38 9.63
C ASP A 53 -30.75 -15.49 10.90
N ALA A 54 -31.40 -15.28 12.05
CA ALA A 54 -30.86 -15.63 13.35
C ALA A 54 -31.29 -17.06 13.64
N SER A 55 -30.48 -18.04 13.24
CA SER A 55 -30.64 -19.42 13.69
C SER A 55 -29.27 -20.03 13.99
N GLU A 56 -29.07 -20.32 15.28
CA GLU A 56 -28.34 -21.49 15.78
C GLU A 56 -26.94 -21.74 15.21
N TYR A 57 -25.94 -21.19 15.89
CA TYR A 57 -24.80 -22.01 16.27
C TYR A 57 -24.69 -22.04 17.79
N SER A 58 -25.19 -23.13 18.36
CA SER A 58 -24.96 -23.55 19.74
C SER A 58 -23.47 -23.49 20.05
N GLN A 59 -23.10 -22.72 21.08
CA GLN A 59 -21.78 -22.78 21.70
C GLN A 59 -21.70 -24.03 22.58
N PRO A 60 -20.82 -25.01 22.32
CA PRO A 60 -20.38 -25.90 23.37
C PRO A 60 -19.38 -25.16 24.25
N ALA A 61 -19.67 -25.12 25.55
CA ALA A 61 -18.78 -24.61 26.59
C ALA A 61 -17.46 -25.39 26.58
N GLY A 62 -16.36 -24.68 26.35
CA GLY A 62 -15.01 -25.15 26.63
C GLY A 62 -14.43 -24.32 27.77
N ASP A 63 -14.56 -24.82 28.98
CA ASP A 63 -13.69 -24.47 30.09
C ASP A 63 -12.26 -24.86 29.69
N GLU A 64 -11.37 -23.90 29.43
CA GLU A 64 -9.96 -24.19 29.55
C GLU A 64 -9.19 -22.98 30.08
N GLN A 65 -8.62 -23.22 31.26
CA GLN A 65 -7.95 -22.30 32.17
C GLN A 65 -6.72 -21.65 31.54
N VAL A 66 -6.54 -20.36 31.82
CA VAL A 66 -5.29 -19.62 31.59
C VAL A 66 -4.25 -20.04 32.64
N PRO A 67 -3.07 -20.55 32.28
CA PRO A 67 -1.91 -20.48 33.16
C PRO A 67 -1.17 -19.15 32.95
N PRO A 68 -0.85 -18.38 34.01
CA PRO A 68 0.11 -17.30 33.91
C PRO A 68 1.53 -17.88 34.01
N THR A 69 2.48 -17.14 33.44
CA THR A 69 3.95 -17.20 33.64
C THR A 69 4.78 -18.15 32.75
N GLY A 70 5.75 -17.54 32.06
CA GLY A 70 6.84 -18.21 31.37
C GLY A 70 7.49 -17.29 30.34
N GLY A 71 8.55 -16.57 30.74
CA GLY A 71 9.21 -15.58 29.88
C GLY A 71 9.87 -16.17 28.64
N SER A 72 9.87 -15.41 27.55
CA SER A 72 10.70 -15.69 26.38
C SER A 72 12.04 -14.97 26.54
N PRO A 73 13.19 -15.67 26.58
CA PRO A 73 14.43 -15.07 26.13
C PRO A 73 14.37 -14.96 24.59
N ASP A 74 15.17 -14.05 24.04
CA ASP A 74 15.41 -13.85 22.60
C ASP A 74 14.44 -12.88 21.90
N GLY A 75 14.76 -11.60 22.06
CA GLY A 75 14.35 -10.53 21.15
C GLY A 75 14.93 -10.71 19.73
N PRO A 76 14.47 -9.92 18.74
CA PRO A 76 14.90 -10.06 17.36
C PRO A 76 16.43 -9.89 17.24
N PRO A 77 17.14 -10.72 16.45
CA PRO A 77 18.58 -10.60 16.26
C PRO A 77 18.88 -9.21 15.70
N GLY A 78 19.80 -8.50 16.37
CA GLY A 78 20.15 -7.12 16.06
C GLY A 78 20.63 -6.93 14.62
N ASP A 79 20.29 -5.76 14.08
CA ASP A 79 20.81 -5.16 12.85
C ASP A 79 22.34 -5.23 12.80
N ASP A 80 22.88 -6.26 12.15
CA ASP A 80 24.30 -6.29 11.75
C ASP A 80 24.38 -6.54 10.23
N ILE A 81 24.00 -5.52 9.46
CA ILE A 81 24.24 -5.43 8.02
C ILE A 81 25.28 -4.32 7.80
N PRO A 82 26.54 -4.63 7.42
CA PRO A 82 27.53 -3.62 7.12
C PRO A 82 27.26 -2.92 5.76
N PHE A 83 27.73 -1.67 5.65
CA PHE A 83 27.63 -0.80 4.48
C PHE A 83 28.46 -1.25 3.28
#